data_AF-A0A7Y1TS74-F1
#
_entry.id   AF-A0A7Y1TS74-F1
#
_cell.length_a   1.000
_cell.length_b   1.000
_cell.length_c   1.000
_cell.angle_alpha   90.00
_cell.angle_beta   90.00
_cell.angle_gamma   90.00
#
_symmetry.space_group_name_H-M   'P 1'
#
loop_
_entity.id
_entity.type
_entity.pdbx_description
1 polymer ?
#
loop_
_entity_poly.entity_id
_entity_poly.type
_entity_poly.pdbx_seq_one_letter_code
_entity_poly.pdbx_strand_id
1 'polypeptide(L)'
;MNDLPDDLDRPIDDARLDEREARSLYRHPMAAVGGALIAAGVFAFVVLAAVDIALPGENPYRSLVTFVGAPAVIAVGLVLFAFAARIQVRKARKLGENVRFMLRVEPSDPRYMRNLWFFLGLTGVLLAIVGWSGFKAYEATDSVSFCGESCHVMDPQNVTYANGPHARVPCVDCHIGPGGSFWVKSKIDGIRQLVATATNSFDRPIKTPVESLRPAQQTCEGCHWPEQFFGQKLTNRTYFTTDEDNSPWTISLLVNVGGGNPRTGELEGIHWHMLSDIEVEYISTDEQREEIPWVRATNPDTGEVRVYADSDAEYPDPDDPDTEVRVFDCMDCHNRP
;
A
#
# COMPACT_ATOMS: atom_id res chain seq x y z
N MET A 1 -73.10 25.86 55.90
CA MET A 1 -71.89 25.91 56.74
C MET A 1 -71.39 24.47 56.82
N ASN A 2 -70.64 24.03 55.81
CA ASN A 2 -69.16 23.93 55.82
C ASN A 2 -68.73 22.81 56.80
N ASP A 3 -68.06 21.72 56.42
CA ASP A 3 -67.07 21.48 55.36
C ASP A 3 -67.00 19.97 54.94
N LEU A 4 -66.60 19.71 53.69
CA LEU A 4 -66.01 18.45 53.17
C LEU A 4 -64.49 18.41 53.49
N PRO A 5 -63.68 17.37 53.19
CA PRO A 5 -63.92 15.93 52.90
C PRO A 5 -62.95 14.98 53.70
N ASP A 6 -63.07 13.66 53.58
CA ASP A 6 -61.91 12.78 53.29
C ASP A 6 -62.37 11.34 52.98
N ASP A 7 -62.52 11.08 51.69
CA ASP A 7 -62.44 9.74 51.11
C ASP A 7 -60.96 9.55 50.71
N LEU A 8 -60.49 8.29 50.66
CA LEU A 8 -59.16 7.79 50.29
C LEU A 8 -58.25 7.39 51.45
N ASP A 9 -58.45 6.17 51.96
CA ASP A 9 -57.30 5.38 52.44
C ASP A 9 -57.43 3.90 52.03
N ARG A 10 -57.01 3.64 50.78
CA ARG A 10 -56.56 2.34 50.29
C ARG A 10 -55.27 2.55 49.49
N PRO A 11 -54.38 1.55 49.50
CA PRO A 11 -52.95 1.73 49.62
C PRO A 11 -52.29 2.05 48.27
N ILE A 12 -51.42 3.05 48.24
CA ILE A 12 -50.45 3.20 47.15
C ILE A 12 -49.22 2.41 47.55
N ASP A 13 -49.19 1.18 47.03
CA ASP A 13 -48.06 0.26 47.06
C ASP A 13 -46.86 0.89 46.34
N ASP A 14 -46.05 1.66 47.08
CA ASP A 14 -44.86 2.37 46.60
C ASP A 14 -43.68 1.40 46.28
N ALA A 15 -43.92 0.09 46.32
CA ALA A 15 -42.94 -0.96 46.04
C ALA A 15 -42.89 -1.42 44.57
N ARG A 16 -43.63 -0.77 43.65
CA ARG A 16 -43.68 -1.16 42.22
C ARG A 16 -42.98 -0.20 41.25
N LEU A 17 -42.02 0.58 41.72
CA LEU A 17 -41.18 1.40 40.85
C LEU A 17 -39.74 0.86 40.80
N ASP A 18 -39.45 0.24 39.66
CA ASP A 18 -38.14 0.18 39.01
C ASP A 18 -37.18 -1.00 39.25
N GLU A 19 -37.70 -2.22 39.44
CA GLU A 19 -37.00 -3.43 38.93
C GLU A 19 -37.22 -3.56 37.41
N ARG A 20 -36.86 -2.53 36.63
CA ARG A 20 -36.59 -2.73 35.21
C ARG A 20 -35.26 -3.44 35.11
N GLU A 21 -35.33 -4.77 35.15
CA GLU A 21 -34.23 -5.70 34.94
C GLU A 21 -33.23 -5.09 33.93
N ALA A 22 -32.07 -4.65 34.41
CA ALA A 22 -31.08 -3.96 33.58
C ALA A 22 -30.77 -4.87 32.39
N ARG A 23 -31.25 -4.50 31.18
CA ARG A 23 -31.05 -5.29 29.98
C ARG A 23 -29.57 -5.34 29.68
N SER A 24 -28.91 -6.41 30.12
CA SER A 24 -27.51 -6.65 29.81
C SER A 24 -27.38 -6.85 28.31
N LEU A 25 -26.54 -6.02 27.67
CA LEU A 25 -26.28 -6.05 26.25
C LEU A 25 -25.77 -7.43 25.78
N TYR A 26 -25.13 -8.18 26.70
CA TYR A 26 -24.57 -9.52 26.49
C TYR A 26 -25.60 -10.65 26.48
N ARG A 27 -26.87 -10.39 26.84
CA ARG A 27 -27.94 -11.42 26.72
C ARG A 27 -28.23 -11.80 25.26
N HIS A 28 -27.83 -10.97 24.31
CA HIS A 28 -27.97 -11.27 22.90
C HIS A 28 -26.79 -12.11 22.39
N PRO A 29 -27.02 -13.27 21.74
CA PRO A 29 -25.96 -14.20 21.36
C PRO A 29 -24.89 -13.56 20.47
N MET A 30 -25.27 -12.67 19.53
CA MET A 30 -24.30 -11.94 18.71
C MET A 30 -23.41 -10.99 19.51
N ALA A 31 -23.91 -10.39 20.61
CA ALA A 31 -23.11 -9.52 21.46
C ALA A 31 -22.15 -10.32 22.33
N ALA A 32 -22.56 -11.50 22.81
CA ALA A 32 -21.70 -12.43 23.53
C ALA A 32 -20.58 -12.97 22.63
N VAL A 33 -20.91 -13.41 21.40
CA VAL A 33 -19.92 -13.86 20.41
C VAL A 33 -18.99 -12.72 20.00
N GLY A 34 -19.53 -11.52 19.72
CA GLY A 34 -18.70 -10.34 19.40
C GLY A 34 -17.74 -9.98 20.54
N GLY A 35 -18.22 -9.96 21.78
CA GLY A 35 -17.40 -9.74 22.97
C GLY A 35 -16.31 -10.80 23.17
N ALA A 36 -16.65 -12.07 22.98
CA ALA A 36 -15.69 -13.17 23.05
C ALA A 36 -14.60 -13.06 21.96
N LEU A 37 -14.97 -12.71 20.73
CA LEU A 37 -14.02 -12.47 19.64
C LEU A 37 -13.08 -11.30 19.91
N ILE A 38 -13.60 -10.19 20.48
CA ILE A 38 -12.75 -9.07 20.89
C ILE A 38 -11.77 -9.50 21.97
N ALA A 39 -12.23 -10.18 23.02
CA ALA A 39 -11.37 -10.62 24.12
C ALA A 39 -10.29 -11.61 23.65
N ALA A 40 -10.69 -12.62 22.87
CA ALA A 40 -9.77 -13.61 22.30
C ALA A 40 -8.79 -12.97 21.31
N GLY A 41 -9.27 -12.05 20.46
CA GLY A 41 -8.45 -11.33 19.49
C GLY A 41 -7.43 -10.42 20.14
N VAL A 42 -7.82 -9.67 21.19
CA VAL A 42 -6.89 -8.84 21.98
C VAL A 42 -5.86 -9.71 22.69
N PHE A 43 -6.28 -10.81 23.32
CA PHE A 43 -5.36 -11.73 23.98
C PHE A 43 -4.35 -12.32 22.98
N ALA A 44 -4.83 -12.82 21.83
CA ALA A 44 -3.99 -13.33 20.77
C ALA A 44 -3.03 -12.26 20.24
N PHE A 45 -3.51 -11.04 20.00
CA PHE A 45 -2.68 -9.92 19.55
C PHE A 45 -1.55 -9.63 20.53
N VAL A 46 -1.84 -9.56 21.84
CA VAL A 46 -0.82 -9.30 22.87
C VAL A 46 0.24 -10.41 22.89
N VAL A 47 -0.18 -11.67 22.85
CA VAL A 47 0.75 -12.82 22.85
C VAL A 47 1.61 -12.82 21.58
N LEU A 48 0.99 -12.65 20.40
CA LEU A 48 1.69 -12.66 19.12
C LEU A 48 2.64 -11.46 19.00
N ALA A 49 2.23 -10.27 19.42
CA ALA A 49 3.08 -9.09 19.47
C ALA A 49 4.28 -9.29 20.40
N ALA A 50 4.07 -9.91 21.58
CA ALA A 50 5.16 -10.23 22.49
C ALA A 50 6.15 -11.24 21.87
N VAL A 51 5.65 -12.25 21.16
CA VAL A 51 6.49 -13.23 20.44
C VAL A 51 7.26 -12.56 19.31
N ASP A 52 6.62 -11.68 18.55
CA ASP A 52 7.25 -10.96 17.44
C ASP A 52 8.39 -10.03 17.92
N ILE A 53 8.20 -9.37 19.06
CA ILE A 53 9.23 -8.54 19.69
C ILE A 53 10.37 -9.38 20.29
N ALA A 54 10.06 -10.55 20.88
CA ALA A 54 11.04 -11.37 21.59
C ALA A 54 11.91 -12.22 20.68
N LEU A 55 11.42 -12.62 19.51
CA LEU A 55 12.14 -13.51 18.60
C LEU A 55 12.93 -12.74 17.54
N PRO A 56 14.26 -12.93 17.46
CA PRO A 56 15.06 -12.36 16.38
C PRO A 56 14.72 -13.02 15.04
N GLY A 57 14.83 -12.23 13.96
CA GLY A 57 14.56 -12.66 12.59
C GLY A 57 13.21 -12.15 12.06
N GLU A 58 13.24 -11.68 10.81
CA GLU A 58 12.05 -11.26 10.07
C GLU A 58 11.33 -12.50 9.53
N ASN A 59 10.05 -12.66 9.87
CA ASN A 59 9.21 -13.70 9.30
C ASN A 59 7.93 -13.05 8.78
N PRO A 60 7.72 -12.99 7.45
CA PRO A 60 6.60 -12.26 6.87
C PRO A 60 5.24 -12.83 7.33
N TYR A 61 5.13 -14.14 7.51
CA TYR A 61 3.90 -14.79 7.99
C TYR A 61 3.59 -14.42 9.43
N ARG A 62 4.59 -14.38 10.32
CA ARG A 62 4.41 -13.99 11.72
C ARG A 62 3.90 -12.55 11.82
N SER A 63 4.53 -11.63 11.10
CA SER A 63 4.14 -10.22 11.08
C SER A 63 2.74 -10.04 10.51
N LEU A 64 2.39 -10.74 9.42
CA LEU A 64 1.08 -10.66 8.80
C LEU A 64 -0.04 -11.17 9.72
N VAL A 65 0.14 -12.34 10.35
CA VAL A 65 -0.85 -12.89 11.29
C VAL A 65 -1.02 -11.98 12.52
N THR A 66 0.08 -11.43 13.02
CA THR A 66 0.08 -10.56 14.22
C THR A 66 -0.58 -9.21 13.96
N PHE A 67 -0.16 -8.51 12.91
CA PHE A 67 -0.54 -7.11 12.68
C PHE A 67 -1.69 -6.90 11.69
N VAL A 68 -2.08 -7.94 10.94
CA VAL A 68 -3.25 -7.91 10.06
C VAL A 68 -4.33 -8.89 10.54
N GLY A 69 -3.95 -10.15 10.78
CA GLY A 69 -4.89 -11.21 11.16
C GLY A 69 -5.59 -10.94 12.50
N ALA A 70 -4.85 -10.72 13.58
CA ALA A 70 -5.44 -10.50 14.90
C ALA A 70 -6.31 -9.23 14.97
N PRO A 71 -5.89 -8.06 14.44
CA PRO A 71 -6.76 -6.89 14.34
C PRO A 71 -8.02 -7.12 13.50
N ALA A 72 -7.96 -7.91 12.43
CA ALA A 72 -9.14 -8.25 11.64
C ALA A 72 -10.18 -9.03 12.47
N VAL A 73 -9.75 -9.98 13.31
CA VAL A 73 -10.65 -10.71 14.23
C VAL A 73 -11.30 -9.76 15.24
N ILE A 74 -10.53 -8.83 15.81
CA ILE A 74 -11.04 -7.81 16.72
C ILE A 74 -12.08 -6.93 16.01
N ALA A 75 -11.78 -6.48 14.78
CA ALA A 75 -12.69 -5.65 13.99
C ALA A 75 -14.01 -6.38 13.68
N VAL A 76 -13.97 -7.66 13.30
CA VAL A 76 -15.17 -8.48 13.11
C VAL A 76 -15.98 -8.58 14.41
N GLY A 77 -15.31 -8.80 15.55
CA GLY A 77 -15.96 -8.81 16.86
C GLY A 77 -16.65 -7.48 17.20
N LEU A 78 -15.98 -6.35 16.93
CA LEU A 78 -16.54 -5.00 17.11
C LEU A 78 -17.75 -4.75 16.21
N VAL A 79 -17.70 -5.16 14.94
CA VAL A 79 -18.82 -5.03 14.00
C VAL A 79 -20.02 -5.85 14.48
N LEU A 80 -19.81 -7.10 14.90
CA LEU A 80 -20.88 -7.95 15.44
C LEU A 80 -21.47 -7.37 16.72
N PHE A 81 -20.63 -6.86 17.63
CA PHE A 81 -21.08 -6.22 18.86
C PHE A 81 -21.89 -4.95 18.58
N ALA A 82 -21.43 -4.08 17.69
CA ALA A 82 -22.13 -2.86 17.29
C ALA A 82 -23.46 -3.17 16.59
N PHE A 83 -23.50 -4.20 15.75
CA PHE A 83 -24.72 -4.65 15.08
C PHE A 83 -25.74 -5.19 16.09
N ALA A 84 -25.30 -6.02 17.04
CA ALA A 84 -26.14 -6.52 18.13
C ALA A 84 -26.69 -5.38 19.00
N ALA A 85 -25.85 -4.39 19.34
CA ALA A 85 -26.25 -3.21 20.07
C ALA A 85 -27.30 -2.39 19.30
N ARG A 86 -27.11 -2.19 17.98
CA ARG A 86 -28.06 -1.47 17.12
C ARG A 86 -29.42 -2.17 17.04
N ILE A 87 -29.45 -3.50 16.96
CA ILE A 87 -30.69 -4.28 16.97
C ILE A 87 -31.42 -4.10 18.31
N GLN A 88 -30.69 -4.24 19.43
CA GLN A 88 -31.27 -4.09 20.77
C GLN A 88 -31.82 -2.68 21.01
N VAL A 89 -31.08 -1.64 20.62
CA VAL A 89 -31.53 -0.24 20.73
C VAL A 89 -32.75 0.02 19.86
N ARG A 90 -32.80 -0.52 18.63
CA ARG A 90 -33.98 -0.40 17.76
C ARG A 90 -35.20 -1.12 18.37
N LYS A 91 -35.01 -2.29 18.95
CA LYS A 91 -36.09 -3.05 19.62
C LYS A 91 -36.61 -2.31 20.86
N ALA A 92 -35.71 -1.77 21.68
CA ALA A 92 -36.03 -0.94 22.83
C ALA A 92 -36.84 0.32 22.45
N ARG A 93 -36.41 1.04 21.41
CA ARG A 93 -37.15 2.21 20.90
C ARG A 93 -38.54 1.86 20.37
N LYS A 94 -38.69 0.71 19.68
CA LYS A 94 -40.01 0.21 19.23
C LYS A 94 -40.92 -0.17 20.39
N LEU A 95 -40.36 -0.59 21.53
CA LEU A 95 -41.08 -0.88 22.78
C LEU A 95 -41.40 0.39 23.59
N GLY A 96 -41.12 1.59 23.07
CA GLY A 96 -41.39 2.86 23.74
C GLY A 96 -40.36 3.26 24.80
N GLU A 97 -39.23 2.54 24.90
CA GLU A 97 -38.16 2.90 25.84
C GLU A 97 -37.39 4.13 25.34
N ASN A 98 -37.26 5.13 26.22
CA ASN A 98 -36.59 6.40 25.93
C ASN A 98 -35.07 6.26 26.03
N VAL A 99 -34.45 5.69 24.99
CA VAL A 99 -32.99 5.55 24.91
C VAL A 99 -32.38 6.85 24.37
N ARG A 100 -32.09 7.81 25.27
CA ARG A 100 -31.33 9.04 24.97
C ARG A 100 -29.86 8.84 25.31
N PHE A 101 -29.00 8.76 24.28
CA PHE A 101 -27.56 8.93 24.45
C PHE A 101 -27.25 10.43 24.37
N MET A 102 -27.20 11.11 25.51
CA MET A 102 -26.76 12.49 25.57
C MET A 102 -25.38 12.50 26.20
N LEU A 103 -24.36 12.93 25.45
CA LEU A 103 -23.06 13.26 26.02
C LEU A 103 -23.25 14.53 26.85
N ARG A 104 -23.42 14.37 28.16
CA ARG A 104 -23.45 15.50 29.10
C ARG A 104 -22.14 15.48 29.87
N VAL A 105 -21.26 16.44 29.59
CA VAL A 105 -20.05 16.64 30.38
C VAL A 105 -20.47 17.35 31.65
N GLU A 106 -20.33 16.68 32.80
CA GLU A 106 -20.67 17.21 34.12
C GLU A 106 -19.38 17.31 34.97
N PRO A 107 -18.64 18.44 34.90
CA PRO A 107 -17.36 18.61 35.60
C PRO A 107 -17.46 18.59 37.13
N SER A 108 -18.68 18.68 37.67
CA SER A 108 -18.97 18.82 39.09
C SER A 108 -18.95 17.51 39.88
N ASP A 109 -19.03 16.34 39.21
CA ASP A 109 -18.99 15.02 39.87
C ASP A 109 -17.58 14.38 39.76
N PRO A 110 -16.87 14.17 40.89
CA PRO A 110 -15.56 13.51 40.92
C PRO A 110 -15.57 12.08 40.35
N ARG A 111 -16.68 11.34 40.51
CA ARG A 111 -16.81 9.97 39.98
C ARG A 111 -16.96 9.99 38.47
N TYR A 112 -17.76 10.91 37.93
CA TYR A 112 -17.89 11.13 36.49
C TYR A 112 -16.54 11.54 35.87
N MET A 113 -15.82 12.49 36.46
CA MET A 113 -14.50 12.91 35.99
C MET A 113 -13.48 11.77 36.01
N ARG A 114 -13.44 10.94 37.05
CA ARG A 114 -12.56 9.75 37.11
C ARG A 114 -12.88 8.75 36.01
N ASN A 115 -14.16 8.45 35.79
CA ASN A 115 -14.58 7.52 34.74
C ASN A 115 -14.30 8.09 33.34
N LEU A 116 -14.48 9.41 33.14
CA LEU A 116 -14.13 10.11 31.91
C LEU A 116 -12.62 10.03 31.64
N TRP A 117 -11.77 10.31 32.63
CA TRP A 117 -10.32 10.16 32.48
C TRP A 117 -9.89 8.72 32.21
N PHE A 118 -10.53 7.74 32.86
CA PHE A 118 -10.28 6.33 32.59
C PHE A 118 -10.69 5.96 31.15
N PHE A 119 -11.85 6.42 30.70
CA PHE A 119 -12.33 6.21 29.34
C PHE A 119 -11.40 6.86 28.29
N LEU A 120 -11.01 8.12 28.51
CA LEU A 120 -10.08 8.84 27.64
C LEU A 120 -8.70 8.19 27.63
N GLY A 121 -8.18 7.78 28.79
CA GLY A 121 -6.92 7.07 28.92
C GLY A 121 -6.94 5.73 28.20
N LEU A 122 -7.99 4.92 28.40
CA LEU A 122 -8.17 3.64 27.71
C LEU A 122 -8.31 3.84 26.19
N THR A 123 -9.04 4.86 25.77
CA THR A 123 -9.17 5.21 24.34
C THR A 123 -7.83 5.63 23.75
N GLY A 124 -7.05 6.46 24.47
CA GLY A 124 -5.71 6.86 24.05
C GLY A 124 -4.75 5.68 23.89
N VAL A 125 -4.75 4.75 24.84
CA VAL A 125 -3.96 3.51 24.76
C VAL A 125 -4.42 2.66 23.57
N LEU A 126 -5.72 2.50 23.36
CA LEU A 126 -6.24 1.75 22.21
C LEU A 126 -5.82 2.38 20.88
N LEU A 127 -5.92 3.70 20.74
CA LEU A 127 -5.49 4.41 19.54
C LEU A 127 -3.98 4.25 19.30
N ALA A 128 -3.16 4.31 20.36
CA ALA A 128 -1.73 4.06 20.26
C ALA A 128 -1.42 2.63 19.78
N ILE A 129 -2.12 1.62 20.32
CA ILE A 129 -1.98 0.22 19.90
C ILE A 129 -2.39 0.04 18.43
N VAL A 130 -3.52 0.63 18.03
CA VAL A 130 -4.01 0.54 16.63
C VAL A 130 -3.04 1.24 15.68
N GLY A 131 -2.56 2.44 16.04
CA GLY A 131 -1.58 3.17 15.24
C GLY A 131 -0.26 2.39 15.11
N TRP A 132 0.25 1.85 16.21
CA TRP A 132 1.46 1.01 16.20
C TRP A 132 1.28 -0.28 15.39
N SER A 133 0.16 -0.99 15.58
CA SER A 133 -0.16 -2.20 14.81
C SER A 133 -0.28 -1.89 13.31
N GLY A 134 -0.94 -0.78 12.96
CA GLY A 134 -1.06 -0.34 11.57
C GLY A 134 0.29 -0.02 10.94
N PHE A 135 1.18 0.64 11.69
CA PHE A 135 2.54 0.90 11.24
C PHE A 135 3.36 -0.39 11.05
N LYS A 136 3.28 -1.35 11.97
CA LYS A 136 3.94 -2.65 11.82
C LYS A 136 3.37 -3.46 10.65
N ALA A 137 2.06 -3.41 10.41
CA ALA A 137 1.44 -4.02 9.23
C ALA A 137 1.91 -3.36 7.93
N TYR A 138 2.06 -2.03 7.94
CA TYR A 138 2.64 -1.28 6.84
C TYR A 138 4.07 -1.76 6.54
N GLU A 139 4.97 -1.73 7.52
CA GLU A 139 6.36 -2.20 7.35
C GLU A 139 6.43 -3.64 6.85
N ALA A 140 5.59 -4.52 7.42
CA ALA A 140 5.56 -5.93 7.07
C ALA A 140 5.06 -6.17 5.64
N THR A 141 4.10 -5.38 5.15
CA THR A 141 3.55 -5.56 3.79
C THR A 141 4.31 -4.79 2.71
N ASP A 142 5.31 -4.00 3.10
CA ASP A 142 6.22 -3.27 2.23
C ASP A 142 7.64 -3.87 2.25
N SER A 143 7.86 -4.96 2.97
CA SER A 143 9.17 -5.62 3.05
C SER A 143 9.45 -6.47 1.82
N VAL A 144 10.75 -6.64 1.52
CA VAL A 144 11.23 -7.56 0.48
C VAL A 144 10.80 -9.00 0.80
N SER A 145 10.87 -9.42 2.05
CA SER A 145 10.45 -10.75 2.50
C SER A 145 8.97 -11.01 2.23
N PHE A 146 8.11 -9.99 2.39
CA PHE A 146 6.71 -10.12 2.05
C PHE A 146 6.50 -10.30 0.54
N CYS A 147 7.07 -9.41 -0.27
CA CYS A 147 6.92 -9.45 -1.73
C CYS A 147 7.56 -10.69 -2.38
N GLY A 148 8.72 -11.12 -1.91
CA GLY A 148 9.55 -12.15 -2.54
C GLY A 148 9.40 -13.56 -1.97
N GLU A 149 8.93 -13.72 -0.72
CA GLU A 149 8.91 -15.03 -0.04
C GLU A 149 7.50 -15.47 0.41
N SER A 150 6.52 -14.57 0.45
CA SER A 150 5.16 -14.93 0.88
C SER A 150 4.39 -15.70 -0.19
N CYS A 151 4.75 -15.52 -1.47
CA CYS A 151 4.07 -16.10 -2.60
C CYS A 151 5.08 -16.80 -3.51
N HIS A 152 4.95 -18.12 -3.69
CA HIS A 152 5.83 -18.94 -4.54
C HIS A 152 5.92 -18.45 -6.00
N VAL A 153 4.90 -17.75 -6.49
CA VAL A 153 4.89 -17.21 -7.87
C VAL A 153 5.91 -16.09 -8.06
N MET A 154 6.42 -15.50 -6.97
CA MET A 154 7.40 -14.43 -6.96
C MET A 154 8.85 -14.93 -6.81
N ASP A 155 9.07 -16.24 -6.66
CA ASP A 155 10.42 -16.82 -6.50
C ASP A 155 11.39 -16.37 -7.61
N PRO A 156 11.02 -16.37 -8.92
CA PRO A 156 11.94 -15.91 -9.96
C PRO A 156 12.37 -14.45 -9.78
N GLN A 157 11.43 -13.58 -9.41
CA GLN A 157 11.67 -12.15 -9.20
C GLN A 157 12.53 -11.91 -7.96
N ASN A 158 12.33 -12.70 -6.89
CA ASN A 158 13.14 -12.62 -5.68
C ASN A 158 14.59 -13.05 -5.94
N VAL A 159 14.79 -14.10 -6.75
CA VAL A 159 16.14 -14.53 -7.17
C VAL A 159 16.82 -13.46 -8.02
N THR A 160 16.11 -12.84 -8.98
CA THR A 160 16.70 -11.75 -9.78
C THR A 160 17.01 -10.53 -8.93
N TYR A 161 16.12 -10.16 -8.00
CA TYR A 161 16.34 -9.06 -7.07
C TYR A 161 17.61 -9.28 -6.23
N ALA A 162 17.75 -10.47 -5.63
CA ALA A 162 18.88 -10.79 -4.76
C ALA A 162 20.24 -10.79 -5.48
N ASN A 163 20.24 -11.01 -6.80
CA ASN A 163 21.45 -11.02 -7.63
C ASN A 163 21.63 -9.73 -8.47
N GLY A 164 20.69 -8.79 -8.38
CA GLY A 164 20.70 -7.53 -9.12
C GLY A 164 21.48 -6.41 -8.41
N PRO A 165 21.76 -5.29 -9.10
CA PRO A 165 22.46 -4.15 -8.50
C PRO A 165 21.60 -3.43 -7.44
N HIS A 166 20.29 -3.68 -7.42
CA HIS A 166 19.32 -3.13 -6.45
C HIS A 166 18.98 -4.09 -5.30
N ALA A 167 19.75 -5.15 -5.05
CA ALA A 167 19.48 -6.17 -4.02
C ALA A 167 19.37 -5.65 -2.56
N ARG A 168 19.64 -4.36 -2.33
CA ARG A 168 19.54 -3.69 -1.02
C ARG A 168 18.52 -2.54 -1.01
N VAL A 169 17.76 -2.37 -2.10
CA VAL A 169 16.72 -1.37 -2.23
C VAL A 169 15.36 -2.07 -2.06
N PRO A 170 14.53 -1.68 -1.08
CA PRO A 170 13.20 -2.25 -0.91
C PRO A 170 12.39 -2.31 -2.21
N CYS A 171 11.65 -3.41 -2.44
CA CYS A 171 10.81 -3.56 -3.63
C CYS A 171 9.86 -2.38 -3.81
N VAL A 172 9.36 -1.83 -2.71
CA VAL A 172 8.39 -0.73 -2.70
C VAL A 172 8.95 0.60 -3.16
N ASP A 173 10.26 0.82 -3.05
CA ASP A 173 10.88 2.08 -3.49
C ASP A 173 10.77 2.20 -5.00
N CYS A 174 10.80 1.09 -5.74
CA CYS A 174 10.56 1.06 -7.18
C CYS A 174 9.10 0.79 -7.55
N HIS A 175 8.45 -0.18 -6.90
CA HIS A 175 7.12 -0.67 -7.31
C HIS A 175 5.95 0.10 -6.69
N ILE A 176 6.14 0.85 -5.59
CA ILE A 176 5.16 1.74 -4.96
C ILE A 176 5.43 3.22 -5.26
N GLY A 177 6.67 3.62 -5.59
CA GLY A 177 6.99 5.03 -5.90
C GLY A 177 6.52 6.05 -4.83
N PRO A 178 6.75 7.33 -5.07
CA PRO A 178 6.49 8.34 -4.05
C PRO A 178 5.00 8.70 -3.94
N GLY A 179 4.54 8.94 -2.70
CA GLY A 179 3.23 9.57 -2.43
C GLY A 179 2.11 8.61 -1.98
N GLY A 180 1.18 9.17 -1.19
CA GLY A 180 0.12 8.38 -0.56
C GLY A 180 -0.93 7.80 -1.53
N SER A 181 -1.21 8.46 -2.65
CA SER A 181 -2.15 7.97 -3.67
C SER A 181 -1.64 6.67 -4.31
N PHE A 182 -0.35 6.67 -4.63
CA PHE A 182 0.38 5.55 -5.18
C PHE A 182 0.45 4.38 -4.18
N TRP A 183 0.67 4.67 -2.90
CA TRP A 183 0.56 3.66 -1.84
C TRP A 183 -0.84 3.04 -1.76
N VAL A 184 -1.93 3.83 -1.81
CA VAL A 184 -3.29 3.26 -1.80
C VAL A 184 -3.52 2.38 -3.04
N LYS A 185 -3.09 2.86 -4.22
CA LYS A 185 -3.21 2.11 -5.48
C LYS A 185 -2.49 0.76 -5.41
N SER A 186 -1.26 0.72 -4.89
CA SER A 186 -0.50 -0.54 -4.76
C SER A 186 -1.18 -1.53 -3.83
N LYS A 187 -1.79 -1.10 -2.72
CA LYS A 187 -2.52 -2.01 -1.82
C LYS A 187 -3.78 -2.58 -2.46
N ILE A 188 -4.50 -1.80 -3.27
CA ILE A 188 -5.64 -2.29 -4.05
C ILE A 188 -5.17 -3.30 -5.11
N ASP A 189 -4.08 -3.00 -5.81
CA ASP A 189 -3.51 -3.91 -6.80
C ASP A 189 -2.98 -5.20 -6.15
N GLY A 190 -2.40 -5.11 -4.95
CA GLY A 190 -2.01 -6.28 -4.15
C GLY A 190 -3.19 -7.18 -3.78
N ILE A 191 -4.37 -6.63 -3.50
CA ILE A 191 -5.59 -7.43 -3.29
C ILE A 191 -5.97 -8.16 -4.59
N ARG A 192 -5.89 -7.50 -5.76
CA ARG A 192 -6.15 -8.14 -7.05
C ARG A 192 -5.16 -9.26 -7.33
N GLN A 193 -3.88 -9.05 -7.02
CA GLN A 193 -2.83 -10.07 -7.16
C GLN A 193 -3.07 -11.26 -6.22
N LEU A 194 -3.50 -11.02 -4.98
CA LEU A 194 -3.87 -12.08 -4.04
C LEU A 194 -5.04 -12.91 -4.58
N VAL A 195 -6.08 -12.26 -5.11
CA VAL A 195 -7.21 -12.95 -5.74
C VAL A 195 -6.74 -13.77 -6.94
N ALA A 196 -5.98 -13.16 -7.86
CA ALA A 196 -5.47 -13.84 -9.04
C ALA A 196 -4.57 -15.05 -8.70
N THR A 197 -3.77 -14.94 -7.64
CA THR A 197 -2.95 -16.03 -7.13
C THR A 197 -3.81 -17.15 -6.55
N ALA A 198 -4.83 -16.80 -5.75
CA ALA A 198 -5.74 -17.77 -5.14
C ALA A 198 -6.62 -18.50 -6.18
N THR A 199 -7.00 -17.82 -7.26
CA THR A 199 -7.79 -18.40 -8.37
C THR A 199 -6.93 -18.94 -9.51
N ASN A 200 -5.60 -18.83 -9.41
CA ASN A 200 -4.64 -19.20 -10.46
C ASN A 200 -4.99 -18.60 -11.83
N SER A 201 -5.40 -17.33 -11.84
CA SER A 201 -5.88 -16.60 -13.03
C SER A 201 -4.91 -15.51 -13.47
N PHE A 202 -3.60 -15.79 -13.41
CA PHE A 202 -2.53 -14.87 -13.80
C PHE A 202 -1.71 -15.45 -14.96
N ASP A 203 -1.05 -14.55 -15.71
CA ASP A 203 -0.27 -14.93 -16.88
C ASP A 203 1.05 -15.63 -16.51
N ARG A 204 1.50 -16.53 -17.40
CA ARG A 204 2.77 -17.23 -17.28
C ARG A 204 3.53 -17.13 -18.61
N PRO A 205 4.66 -16.40 -18.68
CA PRO A 205 5.32 -15.68 -17.58
C PRO A 205 4.52 -14.46 -17.10
N ILE A 206 4.76 -14.05 -15.85
CA ILE A 206 4.18 -12.82 -15.29
C ILE A 206 4.73 -11.65 -16.10
N LYS A 207 3.85 -10.90 -16.78
CA LYS A 207 4.23 -9.73 -17.57
C LYS A 207 4.80 -8.63 -16.66
N THR A 208 5.83 -7.91 -17.14
CA THR A 208 6.31 -6.70 -16.48
C THR A 208 5.26 -5.60 -16.63
N PRO A 209 4.81 -4.95 -15.53
CA PRO A 209 3.77 -3.93 -15.60
C PRO A 209 4.37 -2.59 -16.07
N VAL A 210 4.89 -2.54 -17.30
CA VAL A 210 5.51 -1.32 -17.87
C VAL A 210 4.45 -0.23 -18.18
N GLU A 211 3.17 -0.62 -18.23
CA GLU A 211 2.02 0.27 -18.42
C GLU A 211 1.62 1.05 -17.15
N SER A 212 2.03 0.59 -15.97
CA SER A 212 1.61 1.14 -14.66
C SER A 212 2.75 1.74 -13.84
N LEU A 213 3.90 1.98 -14.48
CA LEU A 213 5.05 2.55 -13.82
C LEU A 213 4.76 4.00 -13.44
N ARG A 214 5.08 4.29 -12.18
CA ARG A 214 5.00 5.61 -11.56
C ARG A 214 6.14 6.43 -12.15
N PRO A 215 6.07 7.76 -12.21
CA PRO A 215 7.01 8.55 -13.00
C PRO A 215 8.45 8.08 -12.73
N ALA A 216 9.06 7.44 -13.74
CA ALA A 216 10.33 6.75 -13.57
C ALA A 216 11.38 7.73 -13.03
N GLN A 217 11.31 8.97 -13.52
CA GLN A 217 12.09 10.09 -13.05
C GLN A 217 12.06 10.26 -11.53
N GLN A 218 10.87 10.39 -10.92
CA GLN A 218 10.73 10.60 -9.47
C GLN A 218 11.22 9.40 -8.64
N THR A 219 11.29 8.22 -9.24
CA THR A 219 11.69 6.98 -8.59
C THR A 219 13.19 6.76 -8.71
N CYS A 220 13.72 6.82 -9.94
CA CYS A 220 15.11 6.58 -10.27
C CYS A 220 16.00 7.72 -9.76
N GLU A 221 15.60 8.98 -9.95
CA GLU A 221 16.42 10.16 -9.60
C GLU A 221 16.54 10.39 -8.09
N GLY A 222 15.73 9.70 -7.29
CA GLY A 222 15.93 9.64 -5.84
C GLY A 222 17.30 9.06 -5.45
N CYS A 223 17.91 8.26 -6.34
CA CYS A 223 19.24 7.65 -6.15
C CYS A 223 20.20 7.89 -7.33
N HIS A 224 19.70 8.10 -8.55
CA HIS A 224 20.47 8.29 -9.78
C HIS A 224 20.35 9.73 -10.29
N TRP A 225 21.28 10.61 -9.91
CA TRP A 225 21.23 12.02 -10.33
C TRP A 225 21.70 12.20 -11.78
N PRO A 226 20.84 12.66 -12.70
CA PRO A 226 21.21 12.88 -14.09
C PRO A 226 22.37 13.87 -14.25
N GLU A 227 22.48 14.86 -13.35
CA GLU A 227 23.49 15.92 -13.37
C GLU A 227 24.92 15.38 -13.16
N GLN A 228 25.06 14.15 -12.68
CA GLN A 228 26.36 13.51 -12.52
C GLN A 228 26.85 12.95 -13.86
N PHE A 229 27.99 13.44 -14.32
CA PHE A 229 28.63 12.91 -15.53
C PHE A 229 29.42 11.64 -15.25
N PHE A 230 29.05 10.54 -15.92
CA PHE A 230 29.73 9.25 -15.79
C PHE A 230 30.76 8.98 -16.89
N GLY A 231 30.87 9.88 -17.87
CA GLY A 231 31.84 9.77 -18.96
C GLY A 231 31.66 8.54 -19.83
N GLN A 232 32.76 8.08 -20.44
CA GLN A 232 32.78 6.87 -21.24
C GLN A 232 33.27 5.70 -20.39
N LYS A 233 32.54 4.58 -20.44
CA LYS A 233 32.85 3.37 -19.67
C LYS A 233 33.29 2.25 -20.61
N LEU A 234 34.53 1.83 -20.47
CA LEU A 234 35.02 0.62 -21.14
C LEU A 234 34.47 -0.63 -20.42
N THR A 235 33.68 -1.41 -21.13
CA THR A 235 33.10 -2.68 -20.67
C THR A 235 33.70 -3.82 -21.47
N ASN A 236 34.33 -4.76 -20.78
CA ASN A 236 34.85 -5.99 -21.38
C ASN A 236 33.92 -7.15 -21.04
N ARG A 237 33.40 -7.84 -22.05
CA ARG A 237 32.62 -9.07 -21.88
C ARG A 237 33.41 -10.23 -22.47
N THR A 238 33.89 -11.11 -21.59
CA THR A 238 34.60 -12.33 -21.99
C THR A 238 33.61 -13.47 -22.06
N TYR A 239 33.48 -14.03 -23.25
CA TYR A 239 32.78 -15.27 -23.52
C TYR A 239 33.82 -16.37 -23.73
N PHE A 240 33.39 -17.62 -23.68
CA PHE A 240 34.25 -18.75 -24.01
C PHE A 240 33.68 -19.47 -25.20
N THR A 241 34.55 -19.83 -26.14
CA THR A 241 34.16 -20.55 -27.35
C THR A 241 33.91 -22.01 -27.05
N THR A 242 33.22 -22.69 -27.96
CA THR A 242 32.88 -24.12 -27.83
C THR A 242 33.99 -25.05 -28.32
N ASP A 243 35.23 -24.57 -28.42
CA ASP A 243 36.41 -25.37 -28.78
C ASP A 243 36.88 -26.22 -27.60
N GLU A 244 37.69 -27.25 -27.89
CA GLU A 244 38.18 -28.20 -26.88
C GLU A 244 38.98 -27.49 -25.78
N ASP A 245 39.73 -26.44 -26.13
CA ASP A 245 40.51 -25.63 -25.20
C ASP A 245 39.67 -24.60 -24.42
N ASN A 246 38.37 -24.45 -24.74
CA ASN A 246 37.46 -23.46 -24.18
C ASN A 246 38.08 -22.05 -24.19
N SER A 247 38.52 -21.61 -25.37
CA SER A 247 39.30 -20.39 -25.55
C SER A 247 38.49 -19.13 -25.18
N PRO A 248 39.11 -18.14 -24.50
CA PRO A 248 38.42 -16.89 -24.18
C PRO A 248 38.28 -15.98 -25.41
N TRP A 249 37.08 -15.47 -25.63
CA TRP A 249 36.76 -14.44 -26.62
C TRP A 249 36.23 -13.19 -25.92
N THR A 250 37.01 -12.11 -25.93
CA THR A 250 36.66 -10.86 -25.25
C THR A 250 36.15 -9.82 -26.23
N ILE A 251 34.97 -9.28 -25.96
CA ILE A 251 34.43 -8.10 -26.64
C ILE A 251 34.66 -6.89 -25.74
N SER A 252 35.37 -5.88 -26.25
CA SER A 252 35.56 -4.59 -25.58
C SER A 252 34.63 -3.54 -26.18
N LEU A 253 33.75 -2.98 -25.35
CA LEU A 253 32.75 -1.99 -25.71
C LEU A 253 33.06 -0.69 -24.98
N LEU A 254 33.21 0.42 -25.71
CA LEU A 254 33.26 1.75 -25.11
C LEU A 254 31.85 2.32 -25.10
N VAL A 255 31.22 2.33 -23.92
CA VAL A 255 29.85 2.83 -23.75
C VAL A 255 29.91 4.31 -23.41
N ASN A 256 29.31 5.14 -24.25
CA ASN A 256 29.17 6.58 -24.00
C ASN A 256 28.00 6.83 -23.04
N VAL A 257 28.23 6.61 -21.74
CA VAL A 257 27.20 6.78 -20.70
C VAL A 257 26.76 8.23 -20.61
N GLY A 258 27.72 9.14 -20.56
CA GLY A 258 27.47 10.59 -20.64
C GLY A 258 26.73 11.15 -19.43
N GLY A 259 25.86 12.14 -19.68
CA GLY A 259 25.23 13.01 -18.70
C GLY A 259 25.64 14.48 -18.90
N GLY A 260 25.54 15.29 -17.85
CA GLY A 260 25.86 16.72 -17.91
C GLY A 260 27.31 16.95 -17.52
N ASN A 261 28.18 17.22 -18.48
CA ASN A 261 29.60 17.42 -18.20
C ASN A 261 29.80 18.74 -17.41
N PRO A 262 30.18 18.70 -16.12
CA PRO A 262 30.28 19.92 -15.31
C PRO A 262 31.46 20.82 -15.72
N ARG A 263 32.38 20.33 -16.56
CA ARG A 263 33.56 21.07 -17.01
C ARG A 263 33.33 21.83 -18.31
N THR A 264 32.52 21.29 -19.22
CA THR A 264 32.22 21.90 -20.52
C THR A 264 30.81 22.49 -20.59
N GLY A 265 29.90 22.05 -19.72
CA GLY A 265 28.49 22.37 -19.78
C GLY A 265 27.74 21.62 -20.89
N GLU A 266 28.40 20.69 -21.57
CA GLU A 266 27.81 19.93 -22.67
C GLU A 266 27.04 18.70 -22.14
N LEU A 267 25.91 18.43 -22.78
CA LEU A 267 25.12 17.21 -22.58
C LEU A 267 25.61 16.17 -23.59
N GLU A 268 26.09 15.03 -23.10
CA GLU A 268 26.69 14.00 -23.95
C GLU A 268 26.19 12.59 -23.59
N GLY A 269 26.52 11.63 -24.47
CA GLY A 269 26.26 10.21 -24.29
C GLY A 269 24.77 9.86 -24.30
N ILE A 270 24.42 8.66 -23.83
CA ILE A 270 23.03 8.16 -23.88
C ILE A 270 22.09 8.86 -22.90
N HIS A 271 22.59 9.45 -21.81
CA HIS A 271 21.77 10.14 -20.80
C HIS A 271 21.50 11.63 -21.09
N TRP A 272 21.92 12.14 -22.25
CA TRP A 272 21.74 13.56 -22.61
C TRP A 272 20.29 14.03 -22.47
N HIS A 273 19.33 13.17 -22.85
CA HIS A 273 17.90 13.47 -22.85
C HIS A 273 17.31 13.68 -21.44
N MET A 274 17.97 13.17 -20.39
CA MET A 274 17.52 13.33 -19.01
C MET A 274 17.85 14.71 -18.42
N LEU A 275 18.76 15.44 -19.05
CA LEU A 275 19.25 16.74 -18.59
C LEU A 275 18.96 17.87 -19.56
N SER A 276 18.69 17.55 -20.81
CA SER A 276 18.13 18.51 -21.73
C SER A 276 16.66 18.70 -21.37
N ASP A 277 16.16 19.93 -21.44
CA ASP A 277 14.71 20.16 -21.47
C ASP A 277 14.06 19.56 -22.73
N ILE A 278 14.83 18.94 -23.64
CA ILE A 278 14.32 18.28 -24.84
C ILE A 278 13.46 17.08 -24.44
N GLU A 279 12.18 17.20 -24.74
CA GLU A 279 11.20 16.12 -24.57
C GLU A 279 11.31 15.18 -25.77
N VAL A 280 11.56 13.89 -25.49
CA VAL A 280 11.58 12.84 -26.50
C VAL A 280 10.33 12.00 -26.34
N GLU A 281 9.53 11.94 -27.39
CA GLU A 281 8.30 11.17 -27.48
C GLU A 281 8.44 10.10 -28.56
N TYR A 282 7.76 8.96 -28.38
CA TYR A 282 7.79 7.89 -29.36
C TYR A 282 6.49 7.11 -29.41
N ILE A 283 6.31 6.39 -30.51
CA ILE A 283 5.24 5.40 -30.71
C ILE A 283 5.91 4.05 -30.97
N SER A 284 5.45 3.02 -30.28
CA SER A 284 5.88 1.63 -30.49
C SER A 284 4.77 0.78 -31.09
N THR A 285 5.11 -0.16 -31.98
CA THR A 285 4.16 -1.10 -32.60
C THR A 285 4.01 -2.42 -31.86
N ASP A 286 4.87 -2.67 -30.87
CA ASP A 286 4.88 -3.91 -30.08
C ASP A 286 4.76 -3.64 -28.56
N GLU A 287 4.30 -4.65 -27.80
CA GLU A 287 4.14 -4.56 -26.34
C GLU A 287 5.47 -4.36 -25.59
N GLN A 288 6.60 -4.82 -26.14
CA GLN A 288 7.93 -4.73 -25.49
C GLN A 288 8.64 -3.41 -25.78
N ARG A 289 8.10 -2.61 -26.72
CA ARG A 289 8.62 -1.31 -27.15
C ARG A 289 10.00 -1.41 -27.79
N GLU A 290 10.21 -2.45 -28.59
CA GLU A 290 11.44 -2.68 -29.34
C GLU A 290 11.35 -2.16 -30.78
N GLU A 291 10.13 -2.09 -31.34
CA GLU A 291 9.85 -1.55 -32.67
C GLU A 291 9.31 -0.13 -32.54
N ILE A 292 10.16 0.86 -32.84
CA ILE A 292 9.87 2.29 -32.69
C ILE A 292 9.93 2.97 -34.06
N PRO A 293 8.84 2.93 -34.85
CA PRO A 293 8.82 3.51 -36.19
C PRO A 293 8.72 5.04 -36.18
N TRP A 294 8.39 5.67 -35.04
CA TRP A 294 8.21 7.11 -34.95
C TRP A 294 8.76 7.67 -33.63
N VAL A 295 9.52 8.76 -33.74
CA VAL A 295 10.10 9.52 -32.62
C VAL A 295 9.99 11.02 -32.89
N ARG A 296 9.61 11.80 -31.88
CA ARG A 296 9.60 13.26 -31.90
C ARG A 296 10.49 13.79 -30.78
N ALA A 297 11.41 14.67 -31.12
CA ALA A 297 12.23 15.42 -30.17
C ALA A 297 11.82 16.89 -30.23
N THR A 298 11.32 17.40 -29.11
CA THR A 298 10.84 18.78 -28.96
C THR A 298 11.75 19.52 -28.02
N ASN A 299 12.39 20.60 -28.49
CA ASN A 299 13.12 21.52 -27.62
C ASN A 299 12.15 22.60 -27.11
N PRO A 300 11.81 22.63 -25.82
CA PRO A 300 10.83 23.57 -25.29
C PRO A 300 11.37 25.01 -25.21
N ASP A 301 12.69 25.20 -25.13
CA ASP A 301 13.31 26.53 -25.07
C ASP A 301 13.25 27.23 -26.43
N THR A 302 13.52 26.50 -27.51
CA THR A 302 13.55 27.05 -28.88
C THR A 302 12.25 26.83 -29.64
N GLY A 303 11.42 25.88 -29.21
CA GLY A 303 10.27 25.38 -29.96
C GLY A 303 10.65 24.54 -31.18
N GLU A 304 11.91 24.17 -31.35
CA GLU A 304 12.35 23.32 -32.46
C GLU A 304 11.83 21.89 -32.27
N VAL A 305 11.13 21.38 -33.27
CA VAL A 305 10.61 19.99 -33.29
C VAL A 305 11.31 19.23 -34.41
N ARG A 306 11.88 18.08 -34.08
CA ARG A 306 12.43 17.13 -35.06
C ARG A 306 11.68 15.81 -34.96
N VAL A 307 11.19 15.34 -36.11
CA VAL A 307 10.49 14.07 -36.21
C VAL A 307 11.32 13.11 -37.04
N TYR A 308 11.48 11.90 -36.52
CA TYR A 308 12.10 10.77 -37.18
C TYR A 308 11.00 9.72 -37.37
N ALA A 309 10.75 9.36 -38.62
CA ALA A 309 9.74 8.37 -38.96
C ALA A 309 10.32 7.40 -39.99
N ASP A 310 10.03 6.11 -39.81
CA ASP A 310 10.31 5.10 -40.80
C ASP A 310 9.27 5.21 -41.94
N SER A 311 9.74 5.39 -43.17
CA SER A 311 8.87 5.50 -44.34
C SER A 311 8.23 4.17 -44.75
N ASP A 312 8.79 3.05 -44.31
CA ASP A 312 8.39 1.71 -44.71
C ASP A 312 7.54 1.00 -43.64
N ALA A 313 7.41 1.58 -42.44
CA ALA A 313 6.62 1.03 -41.34
C ALA A 313 5.26 1.71 -41.21
N GLU A 314 4.21 0.92 -40.97
CA GLU A 314 2.89 1.44 -40.60
C GLU A 314 2.87 1.74 -39.10
N TYR A 315 2.45 2.96 -38.73
CA TYR A 315 2.25 3.36 -37.35
C TYR A 315 0.99 4.23 -37.21
N PRO A 316 0.33 4.22 -36.03
CA PRO A 316 -0.85 5.06 -35.75
C PRO A 316 -0.58 6.55 -35.97
N ASP A 317 -1.61 7.31 -36.32
CA ASP A 317 -1.50 8.76 -36.50
C ASP A 317 -1.11 9.43 -35.16
N PRO A 318 0.05 10.10 -35.07
CA PRO A 318 0.50 10.78 -33.85
C PRO A 318 -0.41 11.94 -33.42
N ASP A 319 -1.23 12.48 -34.33
CA ASP A 319 -2.16 13.58 -34.04
C ASP A 319 -3.55 13.07 -33.57
N ASP A 320 -3.79 11.75 -33.61
CA ASP A 320 -5.02 11.15 -33.10
C ASP A 320 -4.97 11.12 -31.55
N PRO A 321 -5.96 11.70 -30.83
CA PRO A 321 -6.02 11.66 -29.37
C PRO A 321 -6.13 10.24 -28.78
N ASP A 322 -6.53 9.24 -29.58
CA ASP A 322 -6.60 7.84 -29.16
C ASP A 322 -5.26 7.10 -29.34
N THR A 323 -4.27 7.71 -30.01
CA THR A 323 -2.92 7.15 -30.14
C THR A 323 -2.13 7.34 -28.85
N GLU A 324 -1.60 6.26 -28.29
CA GLU A 324 -0.69 6.31 -27.15
C GLU A 324 0.69 6.81 -27.58
N VAL A 325 0.93 8.11 -27.40
CA VAL A 325 2.26 8.71 -27.55
C VAL A 325 2.95 8.71 -26.18
N ARG A 326 4.10 8.06 -26.09
CA ARG A 326 4.83 7.91 -24.82
C ARG A 326 6.01 8.87 -24.76
N VAL A 327 6.16 9.53 -23.62
CA VAL A 327 7.39 10.26 -23.27
C VAL A 327 8.47 9.26 -22.84
N PHE A 328 9.64 9.36 -23.46
CA PHE A 328 10.80 8.52 -23.21
C PHE A 328 11.37 8.77 -21.81
N ASP A 329 11.51 7.71 -21.02
CA ASP A 329 11.98 7.77 -19.64
C ASP A 329 13.05 6.72 -19.30
N CYS A 330 13.53 6.73 -18.06
CA CYS A 330 14.56 5.81 -17.59
C CYS A 330 14.21 4.33 -17.83
N MET A 331 12.94 3.96 -17.74
CA MET A 331 12.51 2.56 -17.83
C MET A 331 12.51 2.06 -19.28
N ASP A 332 12.51 2.95 -20.28
CA ASP A 332 12.63 2.52 -21.68
C ASP A 332 14.03 1.94 -21.98
N CYS A 333 15.05 2.31 -21.20
CA CYS A 333 16.40 1.71 -21.23
C CYS A 333 16.71 0.76 -20.05
N HIS A 334 16.11 1.02 -18.87
CA HIS A 334 16.39 0.33 -17.61
C HIS A 334 15.19 -0.49 -17.09
N ASN A 335 14.41 -1.12 -17.99
CA ASN A 335 13.22 -1.91 -17.63
C ASN A 335 13.50 -3.22 -16.85
N ARG A 336 14.76 -3.62 -16.68
CA ARG A 336 15.20 -4.77 -15.86
C ARG A 336 16.43 -4.39 -15.02
N PRO A 337 16.27 -3.46 -14.07
CA PRO A 337 17.39 -2.85 -13.37
C PRO A 337 17.91 -3.69 -12.19
#